data_AF-A0A2X1X3J9-F1
#
_entry.id   AF-A0A2X1X3J9-F1
#
_cell.length_a   1.000
_cell.length_b   1.000
_cell.length_c   1.000
_cell.angle_alpha   90.00
_cell.angle_beta   90.00
_cell.angle_gamma   90.00
#
_symmetry.space_group_name_H-M   'P 1'
#
loop_
_entity.id
_entity.type
_entity.pdbx_description
1 polymer ?
#
loop_
_entity_poly.entity_id
_entity_poly.type
_entity_poly.pdbx_seq_one_letter_code
_entity_poly.pdbx_strand_id
1 'polypeptide(L)'
;MKKILSISSLILLVLIFGLVIFFTKSKDISNSRLDEIKKSGKIVMGCNANYPPFEFHKNIDDKDEILGLDVFIGKEIAKDLGVELEISDMEFSSVLASLDTGVIDLAISGVSKTPEREKSMAFSDVYYEPKNYLLVNKENLGKYTKRR
;
A
#
# COMPACT_ATOMS: atom_id res chain seq x y z
N MET A 1 49.57 2.28 -44.03
CA MET A 1 49.19 1.23 -43.05
C MET A 1 49.15 1.73 -41.61
N LYS A 2 50.19 2.42 -41.09
CA LYS A 2 50.21 2.93 -39.69
C LYS A 2 49.06 3.89 -39.31
N LYS A 3 48.59 4.74 -40.23
CA LYS A 3 47.46 5.66 -39.98
C LYS A 3 46.11 4.96 -39.86
N ILE A 4 45.92 3.83 -40.55
CA ILE A 4 44.65 3.07 -40.53
C ILE A 4 44.56 2.24 -39.23
N LEU A 5 45.69 1.70 -38.75
CA LEU A 5 45.81 1.04 -37.45
C LEU A 5 45.55 1.99 -36.27
N SER A 6 45.89 3.28 -36.40
CA SER A 6 45.65 4.29 -35.37
C SER A 6 44.17 4.67 -35.24
N ILE A 7 43.41 4.65 -36.34
CA ILE A 7 41.99 5.04 -36.36
C ILE A 7 41.12 3.91 -35.81
N SER A 8 41.43 2.64 -36.12
CA SER A 8 40.71 1.50 -35.57
C SER A 8 40.89 1.35 -34.05
N SER A 9 42.09 1.66 -33.54
CA SER A 9 42.37 1.67 -32.10
C SER A 9 41.61 2.77 -31.36
N LEU A 10 41.40 3.93 -31.99
CA LEU A 10 40.63 5.03 -31.41
C LEU A 10 39.12 4.72 -31.36
N ILE A 11 38.58 4.07 -32.40
CA ILE A 11 37.18 3.62 -32.44
C ILE A 11 36.91 2.56 -31.36
N LEU A 12 37.85 1.63 -31.16
CA LEU A 12 37.73 0.61 -30.10
C LEU A 12 37.77 1.22 -28.70
N LEU A 13 38.57 2.27 -28.49
CA LEU A 13 38.63 2.99 -27.21
C LEU A 13 37.33 3.74 -26.91
N VAL A 14 36.71 4.36 -27.93
CA VAL A 14 35.41 5.05 -27.80
C VAL A 14 34.28 4.07 -27.52
N LEU A 15 34.30 2.87 -28.13
CA LEU A 15 33.34 1.81 -27.84
C LEU A 15 33.47 1.28 -26.41
N ILE A 16 34.69 1.12 -25.90
CA ILE A 16 34.93 0.72 -24.50
C ILE A 16 34.48 1.82 -23.53
N PHE A 17 34.74 3.09 -23.85
CA PHE A 17 34.31 4.22 -23.02
C PHE A 17 32.78 4.37 -22.98
N GLY A 18 32.11 4.13 -24.12
CA GLY A 18 30.65 4.07 -24.20
C GLY A 18 30.05 2.93 -23.37
N LEU A 19 30.70 1.77 -23.35
CA LEU A 19 30.27 0.63 -22.53
C LEU A 19 30.42 0.90 -21.03
N VAL A 20 31.50 1.60 -20.62
CA VAL A 20 31.73 1.97 -19.21
C VAL A 20 30.68 2.98 -18.73
N ILE A 21 30.27 3.94 -19.56
CA ILE A 21 29.19 4.89 -19.23
C ILE A 21 27.83 4.17 -19.14
N PHE A 22 27.62 3.12 -19.94
CA PHE A 22 26.42 2.29 -19.87
C PHE A 22 26.40 1.40 -18.61
N PHE A 23 27.55 0.91 -18.16
CA PHE A 23 27.68 0.12 -16.93
C PHE A 23 27.64 0.98 -15.65
N THR A 24 28.05 2.24 -15.67
CA THR A 24 27.97 3.14 -14.49
C THR A 24 26.59 3.75 -14.27
N LYS A 25 25.65 3.58 -15.22
CA LYS A 25 24.23 3.89 -15.02
C LYS A 25 23.50 2.74 -14.33
N SER A 26 24.07 2.23 -13.24
CA SER A 26 23.52 1.17 -12.40
C SER A 26 23.59 1.57 -10.92
N LYS A 27 22.98 2.71 -10.62
CA LYS A 27 22.46 3.02 -9.29
C LYS A 27 21.34 4.01 -9.46
N ASP A 28 20.19 3.53 -9.95
CA ASP A 28 18.94 4.22 -9.71
C ASP A 28 18.78 4.26 -8.19
N ILE A 29 19.10 5.40 -7.60
CA ILE A 29 18.52 5.85 -6.35
C ILE A 29 17.06 6.16 -6.73
N SER A 30 16.27 5.11 -6.98
CA SER A 30 14.83 5.25 -6.99
C SER A 30 14.46 5.57 -5.55
N ASN A 31 14.06 6.82 -5.30
CA ASN A 31 13.47 7.18 -4.02
C ASN A 31 12.38 6.14 -3.73
N SER A 32 12.47 5.47 -2.58
CA SER A 32 11.45 4.51 -2.20
C SER A 32 10.12 5.25 -2.03
N ARG A 33 8.99 4.54 -2.18
CA ARG A 33 7.67 5.15 -1.90
C ARG A 33 7.63 5.78 -0.49
N LEU A 34 8.35 5.18 0.46
CA LEU A 34 8.52 5.71 1.81
C LEU A 34 9.25 7.07 1.82
N ASP A 35 10.27 7.27 0.99
CA ASP A 35 10.97 8.55 0.87
C ASP A 35 10.06 9.62 0.27
N GLU A 36 9.21 9.26 -0.69
CA GLU A 36 8.20 10.17 -1.25
C GLU A 36 7.19 10.61 -0.20
N ILE A 37 6.68 9.68 0.61
CA ILE A 37 5.77 9.94 1.74
C ILE A 37 6.43 10.87 2.77
N LYS A 38 7.66 10.56 3.19
CA LYS A 38 8.39 11.40 4.15
C LYS A 38 8.67 12.79 3.60
N LYS A 39 8.97 12.90 2.30
CA LYS A 39 9.23 14.17 1.64
C LYS A 39 7.95 15.00 1.43
N SER A 40 6.82 14.35 1.12
CA SER A 40 5.53 15.03 0.98
C SER A 40 4.98 15.51 2.31
N GLY A 41 5.39 14.87 3.41
CA GLY A 41 4.90 15.15 4.75
C GLY A 41 3.53 14.54 5.02
N LYS A 42 3.03 13.66 4.15
CA LYS A 42 1.72 13.00 4.32
C LYS A 42 1.72 11.56 3.80
N ILE A 43 0.89 10.73 4.42
CA ILE A 43 0.58 9.36 4.01
C ILE A 43 -0.92 9.22 3.80
N VAL A 44 -1.33 8.66 2.66
CA VAL A 44 -2.73 8.49 2.30
C VAL A 44 -3.18 7.06 2.61
N MET A 45 -4.10 6.92 3.57
CA MET A 45 -4.74 5.66 3.91
C MET A 45 -6.08 5.53 3.20
N GLY A 46 -6.23 4.50 2.36
CA GLY A 46 -7.52 4.13 1.80
C GLY A 46 -8.28 3.19 2.73
N CYS A 47 -9.56 3.45 2.91
CA CYS A 47 -10.44 2.67 3.75
C CYS A 47 -11.91 2.72 3.24
N ASN A 48 -12.80 1.91 3.80
CA ASN A 48 -14.24 1.91 3.57
C ASN A 48 -15.00 2.13 4.89
N ALA A 49 -15.36 3.38 5.19
CA ALA A 49 -15.84 3.83 6.49
C ALA A 49 -17.30 3.41 6.80
N ASN A 50 -17.67 2.19 6.41
CA ASN A 50 -18.95 1.54 6.66
C ASN A 50 -18.78 0.22 7.44
N TYR A 51 -17.65 0.05 8.14
CA TYR A 51 -17.29 -1.19 8.83
C TYR A 51 -16.98 -1.01 10.33
N PRO A 52 -17.97 -0.63 11.17
CA PRO A 52 -17.77 -0.53 12.60
C PRO A 52 -17.44 -1.89 13.24
N PRO A 53 -16.57 -1.94 14.27
CA PRO A 53 -15.90 -0.81 14.94
C PRO A 53 -14.52 -0.45 14.33
N PHE A 54 -14.19 -0.96 13.14
CA PHE A 54 -12.87 -0.79 12.53
C PHE A 54 -12.72 0.59 11.89
N GLU A 55 -13.71 0.98 11.11
CA GLU A 55 -13.76 2.29 10.48
C GLU A 55 -15.21 2.69 10.21
N PHE A 56 -15.59 3.87 10.67
CA PHE A 56 -16.96 4.37 10.56
C PHE A 56 -17.03 5.89 10.72
N HIS A 57 -18.02 6.48 10.06
CA HIS A 57 -18.40 7.87 10.23
C HIS A 57 -19.02 8.13 11.61
N LYS A 58 -18.62 9.22 12.24
CA LYS A 58 -19.21 9.74 13.47
C LYS A 58 -19.27 11.25 13.41
N ASN A 59 -20.45 11.80 13.69
CA ASN A 59 -20.59 13.24 13.86
C ASN A 59 -20.07 13.67 15.25
N ILE A 60 -19.09 14.58 15.27
CA ILE A 60 -18.52 15.21 16.46
C ILE A 60 -18.48 16.71 16.20
N ASP A 61 -19.08 17.51 17.09
CA ASP A 61 -19.12 18.97 16.98
C ASP A 61 -19.58 19.46 15.59
N ASP A 62 -20.66 18.85 15.08
CA ASP A 62 -21.25 19.09 13.75
C ASP A 62 -20.33 18.77 12.54
N LYS A 63 -19.22 18.06 12.77
CA LYS A 63 -18.30 17.58 11.73
C LYS A 63 -18.36 16.07 11.61
N ASP A 64 -18.28 15.61 10.37
CA ASP A 64 -18.18 14.19 10.08
C ASP A 64 -16.72 13.74 10.20
N GLU A 65 -16.47 12.83 11.13
CA GLU A 65 -15.15 12.30 11.45
C GLU A 65 -15.13 10.79 11.21
N ILE A 66 -14.08 10.28 10.57
CA ILE A 66 -13.87 8.84 10.41
C ILE A 66 -13.07 8.33 11.60
N LEU A 67 -13.63 7.38 12.34
CA LEU A 67 -13.05 6.81 13.56
C LEU A 67 -13.08 5.29 13.52
N GLY A 68 -12.32 4.67 14.42
CA GLY A 68 -12.32 3.23 14.65
C GLY A 68 -10.92 2.67 14.86
N LEU A 69 -10.83 1.35 15.01
CA LEU A 69 -9.56 0.66 15.23
C LEU A 69 -8.58 0.86 14.06
N ASP A 70 -9.05 0.73 12.82
CA ASP A 70 -8.21 0.84 11.62
C ASP A 70 -7.67 2.28 11.47
N VAL A 71 -8.51 3.28 11.76
CA VAL A 71 -8.10 4.69 11.83
C VAL A 71 -7.07 4.94 12.92
N PHE A 72 -7.25 4.32 14.10
CA PHE A 72 -6.30 4.45 15.19
C PHE A 72 -4.93 3.90 14.80
N ILE A 73 -4.88 2.73 14.16
CA ILE A 73 -3.64 2.13 13.66
C ILE A 73 -3.00 3.05 12.61
N GLY A 74 -3.77 3.56 11.65
CA GLY A 74 -3.26 4.50 10.63
C GLY A 74 -2.65 5.77 11.25
N LYS A 75 -3.26 6.31 12.31
CA LYS A 75 -2.74 7.49 13.03
C LYS A 75 -1.41 7.22 13.72
N GLU A 76 -1.25 6.06 14.38
CA GLU A 76 0.04 5.71 15.00
C GLU A 76 1.13 5.44 13.96
N ILE A 77 0.79 4.83 12.81
CA ILE A 77 1.74 4.67 11.69
C ILE A 77 2.21 6.05 11.17
N ALA A 78 1.30 6.97 10.90
CA ALA A 78 1.65 8.30 10.39
C ALA A 78 2.52 9.08 11.39
N LYS A 79 2.20 8.97 12.68
CA LYS A 79 2.98 9.54 13.78
C LYS A 79 4.40 8.98 13.87
N ASP A 80 4.56 7.66 13.77
CA ASP A 80 5.89 7.00 13.77
C ASP A 80 6.72 7.42 12.56
N LEU A 81 6.07 7.71 11.43
CA LEU A 81 6.69 8.23 10.23
C LEU A 81 6.99 9.74 10.28
N GLY A 82 6.40 10.47 11.24
CA GLY A 82 6.50 11.93 11.34
C GLY A 82 5.76 12.67 10.23
N VAL A 83 4.66 12.12 9.72
CA VAL A 83 3.85 12.69 8.63
C VAL A 83 2.37 12.81 9.01
N GLU A 84 1.61 13.58 8.25
CA GLU A 84 0.16 13.69 8.40
C GLU A 84 -0.56 12.47 7.81
N LEU A 85 -1.61 11.99 8.48
CA LEU A 85 -2.51 10.97 7.94
C LEU A 85 -3.63 11.64 7.14
N GLU A 86 -3.72 11.33 5.85
CA GLU A 86 -4.89 11.64 5.02
C GLU A 86 -5.73 10.38 4.85
N ILE A 87 -7.03 10.45 5.18
CA ILE A 87 -7.96 9.33 5.04
C ILE A 87 -8.75 9.48 3.75
N SER A 88 -8.73 8.45 2.92
CA SER A 88 -9.48 8.37 1.67
C SER A 88 -10.55 7.27 1.79
N ASP A 89 -11.77 7.69 2.10
CA ASP A 89 -12.93 6.81 2.17
C ASP A 89 -13.47 6.50 0.76
N MET A 90 -13.62 5.20 0.46
CA MET A 90 -14.11 4.72 -0.82
C MET A 90 -14.72 3.31 -0.69
N GLU A 91 -15.37 2.84 -1.75
CA GLU A 91 -15.83 1.44 -1.81
C GLU A 91 -14.66 0.45 -1.66
N PHE A 92 -14.88 -0.66 -0.94
CA PHE A 92 -13.82 -1.63 -0.62
C PHE A 92 -13.06 -2.15 -1.85
N SER A 93 -13.74 -2.38 -2.98
CA SER A 93 -13.08 -2.79 -4.23
C SER A 93 -12.12 -1.72 -4.77
N SER A 94 -12.46 -0.45 -4.56
CA SER A 94 -11.65 0.69 -4.98
C SER A 94 -10.41 0.84 -4.10
N VAL A 95 -10.47 0.50 -2.80
CA VAL A 95 -9.29 0.54 -1.91
C VAL A 95 -8.13 -0.27 -2.51
N LEU A 96 -8.40 -1.51 -2.90
CA LEU A 96 -7.36 -2.39 -3.45
C LEU A 96 -6.83 -1.92 -4.82
N ALA A 97 -7.70 -1.38 -5.67
CA ALA A 97 -7.29 -0.82 -6.96
C ALA A 97 -6.49 0.48 -6.81
N SER A 98 -6.88 1.34 -5.88
CA SER A 98 -6.18 2.59 -5.55
C SER A 98 -4.80 2.32 -4.96
N LEU A 99 -4.63 1.23 -4.21
CA LEU A 99 -3.32 0.79 -3.71
C LEU A 99 -2.40 0.37 -4.86
N ASP A 100 -2.91 -0.44 -5.78
CA ASP A 100 -2.16 -0.93 -6.94
C ASP A 100 -1.71 0.21 -7.87
N THR A 101 -2.54 1.24 -8.02
CA THR A 101 -2.26 2.42 -8.85
C THR A 101 -1.45 3.50 -8.13
N GLY A 102 -1.19 3.36 -6.82
CA GLY A 102 -0.44 4.32 -6.00
C GLY A 102 -1.19 5.62 -5.69
N VAL A 103 -2.52 5.63 -5.87
CA VAL A 103 -3.41 6.73 -5.45
C VAL A 103 -3.46 6.85 -3.93
N ILE A 104 -3.43 5.70 -3.24
CA ILE A 104 -3.24 5.60 -1.79
C ILE A 104 -1.90 4.93 -1.49
N ASP A 105 -1.36 5.16 -0.29
CA ASP A 105 -0.08 4.62 0.15
C ASP A 105 -0.24 3.32 0.95
N LEU A 106 -1.35 3.19 1.67
CA LEU A 106 -1.65 2.05 2.51
C LEU A 106 -3.16 1.77 2.54
N ALA A 107 -3.53 0.51 2.69
CA ALA A 107 -4.91 0.08 2.89
C ALA A 107 -5.07 -0.54 4.28
N ILE A 108 -5.91 0.06 5.13
CA ILE A 108 -6.33 -0.52 6.41
C ILE A 108 -7.86 -0.46 6.43
N SER A 109 -8.47 -1.60 6.07
CA SER A 109 -9.92 -1.73 5.85
C SER A 109 -10.34 -3.20 6.02
N GLY A 110 -9.88 -3.85 7.09
CA GLY A 110 -10.12 -5.29 7.30
C GLY A 110 -9.67 -6.20 6.15
N VAL A 111 -8.56 -5.85 5.46
CA VAL A 111 -8.11 -6.58 4.27
C VAL A 111 -7.49 -7.92 4.68
N SER A 112 -8.21 -9.02 4.42
CA SER A 112 -7.66 -10.36 4.62
C SER A 112 -6.45 -10.64 3.73
N LYS A 113 -5.37 -11.13 4.34
CA LYS A 113 -4.19 -11.68 3.66
C LYS A 113 -4.55 -13.03 3.02
N THR A 114 -4.65 -13.06 1.69
CA THR A 114 -4.94 -14.27 0.93
C THR A 114 -3.81 -14.56 -0.07
N PRO A 115 -3.58 -15.83 -0.44
CA PRO A 115 -2.53 -16.18 -1.42
C PRO A 115 -2.70 -15.52 -2.78
N GLU A 116 -3.92 -15.09 -3.13
CA GLU A 116 -4.19 -14.34 -4.36
C GLU A 116 -3.69 -12.90 -4.24
N ARG A 117 -4.01 -12.22 -3.14
CA ARG A 117 -3.60 -10.82 -2.90
C ARG A 117 -2.11 -10.69 -2.66
N GLU A 118 -1.49 -11.66 -2.01
CA GLU A 118 -0.03 -11.68 -1.79
C GLU A 118 0.79 -11.74 -3.09
N LYS A 119 0.17 -12.07 -4.24
CA LYS A 119 0.85 -12.04 -5.54
C LYS A 119 1.07 -10.62 -6.05
N SER A 120 0.26 -9.66 -5.64
CA SER A 120 0.31 -8.28 -6.13
C SER A 120 0.48 -7.23 -5.03
N MET A 121 0.35 -7.60 -3.75
CA MET A 121 0.35 -6.67 -2.62
C MET A 121 1.30 -7.14 -1.53
N ALA A 122 2.02 -6.19 -0.92
CA ALA A 122 2.71 -6.41 0.33
C ALA A 122 1.73 -6.30 1.51
N PHE A 123 1.85 -7.20 2.47
CA PHE A 123 1.06 -7.18 3.71
C PHE A 123 1.96 -6.94 4.91
N SER A 124 1.43 -6.20 5.88
CA SER A 124 2.01 -6.12 7.22
C SER A 124 1.86 -7.45 7.98
N ASP A 125 2.37 -7.47 9.20
CA ASP A 125 1.97 -8.49 10.17
C ASP A 125 0.46 -8.35 10.47
N VAL A 126 -0.21 -9.50 10.63
CA VAL A 126 -1.66 -9.55 10.86
C VAL A 126 -1.99 -8.88 12.20
N TYR A 127 -2.78 -7.81 12.17
CA TYR A 127 -3.19 -7.07 13.37
C TYR A 127 -4.50 -7.58 13.98
N TYR A 128 -5.30 -8.35 13.24
CA TYR A 128 -6.58 -8.88 13.70
C TYR A 128 -6.98 -10.17 12.97
N GLU A 129 -7.40 -11.18 13.73
CA GLU A 129 -7.94 -12.44 13.20
C GLU A 129 -9.45 -12.55 13.55
N PRO A 130 -10.35 -12.38 12.56
CA PRO A 130 -11.79 -12.42 12.84
C PRO A 130 -12.27 -13.84 13.13
N LYS A 131 -13.20 -13.95 14.08
CA LYS A 131 -14.04 -15.15 14.24
C LYS A 131 -15.34 -14.96 13.47
N ASN A 132 -15.60 -15.84 12.51
CA ASN A 132 -16.84 -15.84 11.74
C ASN A 132 -17.95 -16.56 12.51
N TYR A 133 -19.11 -15.91 12.62
CA TYR A 133 -20.31 -16.44 13.27
C TYR A 133 -21.49 -16.40 12.30
N LEU A 134 -22.39 -17.39 12.44
CA LEU A 134 -23.69 -17.36 11.76
C LEU A 134 -24.68 -16.63 12.67
N LEU A 135 -25.17 -15.48 12.22
CA LEU A 135 -26.26 -14.78 12.89
C LEU A 135 -27.60 -15.34 12.39
N VAL A 136 -28.44 -15.79 13.32
CA VAL A 136 -29.78 -16.31 13.02
C VAL A 136 -30.83 -15.57 13.85
N ASN A 137 -32.03 -15.41 13.29
CA ASN A 137 -33.17 -15.02 14.10
C ASN A 137 -33.36 -16.07 15.21
N LYS A 138 -33.62 -15.62 16.44
CA LYS A 138 -33.80 -16.46 17.63
C LYS A 138 -34.81 -17.58 17.40
N GLU A 139 -35.87 -17.33 16.64
CA GLU A 139 -36.90 -18.31 16.29
C GLU A 139 -36.37 -19.48 15.44
N ASN A 140 -35.24 -19.27 14.73
CA ASN A 140 -34.64 -20.25 13.84
C ASN A 140 -33.42 -20.97 14.43
N LEU A 141 -33.13 -20.79 15.73
CA LEU A 141 -31.94 -21.37 16.37
C LEU A 141 -31.85 -22.91 16.18
N GLY A 142 -32.99 -23.60 16.24
CA GLY A 142 -33.06 -25.05 16.06
C GLY A 142 -32.90 -25.55 14.62
N LYS A 143 -32.95 -24.65 13.62
CA LYS A 143 -32.86 -25.01 12.18
C LYS A 143 -31.43 -25.13 11.68
N TYR A 144 -30.48 -24.45 12.32
CA TYR A 144 -29.09 -24.34 11.85
C TYR A 144 -28.11 -24.91 12.88
N THR A 145 -28.27 -26.19 13.23
CA THR A 145 -27.51 -26.86 14.30
C THR A 145 -26.25 -27.59 13.83
N LYS A 146 -25.99 -27.66 12.52
CA LYS A 146 -24.80 -28.31 11.95
C LYS A 146 -24.06 -27.37 11.03
N ARG A 147 -22.75 -27.24 11.23
CA ARG A 147 -21.84 -26.69 10.20
C ARG A 147 -21.80 -27.70 9.05
N ARG A 148 -22.07 -27.25 7.83
CA ARG A 148 -21.79 -28.06 6.63
C ARG A 148 -20.29 -28.12 6.41
#